data_AF-A0A7Y5CNS8-F1
#
_entry.id   AF-A0A7Y5CNS8-F1
#
_cell.length_a   1.000
_cell.length_b   1.000
_cell.length_c   1.000
_cell.angle_alpha   90.00
_cell.angle_beta   90.00
_cell.angle_gamma   90.00
#
_symmetry.space_group_name_H-M   'P 1'
#
loop_
_entity.id
_entity.type
_entity.pdbx_description
1 polymer ?
#
loop_
_entity_poly.entity_id
_entity_poly.type
_entity_poly.pdbx_seq_one_letter_code
_entity_poly.pdbx_strand_id
1 'polypeptide(L)'
;MIPTRRPQQGEGRAEAVSCGRRLAAWAIRRFGNNPFRLAADMGWRVVCEAEDAPHFPTARLAVWEGDTRTIRLFMQPVRRQFLQEDFGVRFTCCHEIFHGLYACAGGLDTPPAPALNLREQEQAAEAFARALMFA
;
A
#
# COMPACT_ATOMS: atom_id res chain seq x y z
N MET A 1 -3.50 -37.68 14.32
CA MET A 1 -2.50 -36.71 13.84
C MET A 1 -3.02 -36.17 12.51
N ILE A 2 -3.61 -34.97 12.50
CA ILE A 2 -4.18 -34.38 11.29
C ILE A 2 -3.01 -33.74 10.52
N PRO A 3 -2.72 -34.14 9.27
CA PRO A 3 -1.65 -33.53 8.51
C PRO A 3 -2.11 -32.11 8.10
N THR A 4 -1.51 -31.10 8.69
CA THR A 4 -1.63 -29.72 8.22
C THR A 4 -1.05 -29.65 6.82
N ARG A 5 -1.92 -29.56 5.81
CA ARG A 5 -1.51 -29.29 4.42
C ARG A 5 -0.69 -28.00 4.43
N ARG A 6 0.53 -28.07 3.88
CA ARG A 6 1.28 -26.84 3.56
C ARG A 6 0.45 -26.09 2.51
N PRO A 7 0.21 -24.78 2.68
CA PRO A 7 -0.51 -24.00 1.68
C PRO A 7 0.21 -24.14 0.34
N GLN A 8 -0.55 -24.46 -0.71
CA GLN A 8 0.00 -24.54 -2.06
C GLN A 8 0.42 -23.13 -2.48
N GLN A 9 1.54 -22.98 -3.19
CA GLN A 9 2.12 -21.67 -3.58
C GLN A 9 1.16 -20.71 -4.32
N GLY A 10 -0.02 -21.17 -4.76
CA GLY A 10 -1.09 -20.35 -5.35
C GLY A 10 -2.13 -19.80 -4.35
N GLU A 11 -2.29 -20.42 -3.17
CA GLU A 11 -3.31 -20.02 -2.18
C GLU A 11 -2.97 -18.68 -1.52
N GLY A 12 -1.70 -18.47 -1.14
CA GLY A 12 -1.24 -17.22 -0.52
C GLY A 12 -1.40 -15.98 -1.40
N ARG A 13 -1.23 -16.14 -2.73
CA ARG A 13 -1.47 -15.03 -3.68
C ARG A 13 -2.93 -14.62 -3.75
N ALA A 14 -3.86 -15.58 -3.79
CA ALA A 14 -5.29 -15.27 -3.88
C ALA A 14 -5.78 -14.56 -2.61
N GLU A 15 -5.29 -15.00 -1.45
CA GLU A 15 -5.57 -14.37 -0.17
C GLU A 15 -5.00 -12.94 -0.09
N ALA A 16 -3.75 -12.73 -0.51
CA ALA A 16 -3.12 -11.42 -0.56
C ALA A 16 -3.92 -10.41 -1.41
N VAL A 17 -4.27 -10.80 -2.65
CA VAL A 17 -5.08 -9.96 -3.55
C VAL A 17 -6.46 -9.66 -2.95
N SER A 18 -7.10 -10.66 -2.34
CA SER A 18 -8.39 -10.50 -1.65
C SER A 18 -8.27 -9.52 -0.48
N CYS A 19 -7.21 -9.63 0.32
CA CYS A 19 -6.90 -8.72 1.42
C CYS A 19 -6.84 -7.26 0.95
N GLY A 20 -6.00 -6.97 -0.05
CA GLY A 20 -5.86 -5.63 -0.62
C GLY A 20 -7.18 -5.04 -1.12
N ARG A 21 -7.98 -5.83 -1.85
CA ARG A 21 -9.29 -5.40 -2.35
C ARG A 21 -10.29 -5.09 -1.23
N ARG A 22 -10.33 -5.89 -0.16
CA ARG A 22 -11.22 -5.65 0.98
C ARG A 22 -10.87 -4.37 1.73
N LEU A 23 -9.56 -4.14 1.97
CA LEU A 23 -9.07 -2.91 2.58
C LEU A 23 -9.37 -1.68 1.72
N ALA A 24 -9.21 -1.77 0.39
CA ALA A 24 -9.56 -0.70 -0.52
C ALA A 24 -11.06 -0.39 -0.47
N ALA A 25 -11.92 -1.42 -0.51
CA ALA A 25 -13.37 -1.24 -0.42
C ALA A 25 -13.79 -0.58 0.91
N TRP A 26 -13.12 -0.91 2.02
CA TRP A 26 -13.32 -0.22 3.30
C TRP A 26 -12.88 1.24 3.21
N ALA A 27 -11.69 1.51 2.67
CA ALA A 27 -11.16 2.87 2.55
C ALA A 27 -12.06 3.76 1.69
N ILE A 28 -12.52 3.25 0.53
CA ILE A 28 -13.44 3.94 -0.37
C ILE A 28 -14.74 4.32 0.34
N ARG A 29 -15.36 3.39 1.08
CA ARG A 29 -16.62 3.66 1.79
C ARG A 29 -16.49 4.74 2.86
N ARG A 30 -15.32 4.87 3.48
CA ARG A 30 -15.11 5.75 4.63
C ARG A 30 -14.49 7.10 4.27
N PHE A 31 -13.63 7.12 3.25
CA PHE A 31 -12.81 8.30 2.90
C PHE A 31 -12.86 8.66 1.41
N GLY A 32 -13.46 7.82 0.56
CA GLY A 32 -13.44 7.96 -0.89
C GLY A 32 -12.16 7.40 -1.54
N ASN A 33 -11.96 7.71 -2.81
CA ASN A 33 -10.92 7.13 -3.67
C ASN A 33 -9.68 8.04 -3.89
N ASN A 34 -9.61 9.18 -3.20
CA ASN A 34 -8.46 10.08 -3.27
C ASN A 34 -7.41 9.68 -2.20
N PRO A 35 -6.22 9.15 -2.59
CA PRO A 35 -5.24 8.67 -1.63
C PRO A 35 -4.68 9.77 -0.73
N PHE A 36 -4.51 11.00 -1.23
CA PHE A 36 -3.98 12.10 -0.41
C PHE A 36 -4.98 12.54 0.65
N ARG A 37 -6.28 12.56 0.30
CA ARG A 37 -7.34 12.83 1.27
C ARG A 37 -7.41 11.72 2.31
N LEU A 38 -7.36 10.45 1.88
CA LEU A 38 -7.31 9.31 2.78
C LEU A 38 -6.12 9.42 3.75
N ALA A 39 -4.90 9.69 3.26
CA ALA A 39 -3.74 9.88 4.12
C ALA A 39 -3.94 11.02 5.14
N ALA A 40 -4.47 12.17 4.70
CA ALA A 40 -4.75 13.30 5.57
C ALA A 40 -5.81 12.97 6.65
N ASP A 41 -6.90 12.29 6.28
CA ASP A 41 -7.97 11.87 7.20
C ASP A 41 -7.46 10.85 8.24
N MET A 42 -6.42 10.08 7.89
CA MET A 42 -5.71 9.16 8.80
C MET A 42 -4.66 9.88 9.67
N GLY A 43 -4.49 11.19 9.50
CA GLY A 43 -3.46 11.98 10.19
C GLY A 43 -2.04 11.66 9.72
N TRP A 44 -1.88 11.21 8.49
CA TRP A 44 -0.59 10.88 7.89
C TRP A 44 -0.12 12.02 6.99
N ARG A 45 1.20 12.18 6.89
CA ARG A 45 1.84 13.17 6.02
C ARG A 45 2.27 12.52 4.72
N VAL A 46 2.01 13.17 3.60
CA VAL A 46 2.58 12.77 2.31
C VAL A 46 3.60 13.83 1.89
N VAL A 47 4.82 13.40 1.61
CA VAL A 47 5.93 14.27 1.21
C VAL A 47 6.46 13.79 -0.13
N CYS A 48 6.56 14.69 -1.10
CA CYS A 48 7.19 14.41 -2.39
C CYS A 48 8.63 14.94 -2.38
N GLU A 49 9.60 14.05 -2.49
CA GLU A 49 11.02 14.38 -2.55
C GLU A 49 11.48 14.39 -4.01
N ALA A 50 12.14 15.47 -4.43
CA ALA A 50 12.52 15.66 -5.83
C ALA A 50 13.56 14.63 -6.32
N GLU A 51 14.45 14.20 -5.44
CA GLU A 51 15.62 13.37 -5.73
C GLU A 51 15.45 11.92 -5.25
N ASP A 52 16.30 11.04 -5.79
CA ASP A 52 16.49 9.68 -5.25
C ASP A 52 16.93 9.78 -3.77
N ALA A 53 16.40 8.92 -2.91
CA ALA A 53 16.91 8.85 -1.54
C ALA A 53 18.26 8.11 -1.51
N PRO A 54 19.36 8.78 -1.10
CA PRO A 54 20.71 8.20 -1.17
C PRO A 54 20.90 6.97 -0.26
N HIS A 55 19.98 6.72 0.68
CA HIS A 55 20.03 5.59 1.60
C HIS A 55 19.11 4.42 1.22
N PHE A 56 18.29 4.58 0.19
CA PHE A 56 17.42 3.50 -0.30
C PHE A 56 17.97 2.93 -1.63
N PRO A 57 17.67 1.67 -1.96
CA PRO A 57 17.99 1.14 -3.29
C PRO A 57 17.46 2.09 -4.37
N THR A 58 18.26 2.34 -5.40
CA THR A 58 18.04 3.36 -6.46
C THR A 58 16.72 3.23 -7.23
N ALA A 59 15.95 2.16 -7.00
CA ALA A 59 14.63 1.91 -7.60
C ALA A 59 13.45 2.11 -6.64
N ARG A 60 13.67 2.50 -5.38
CA ARG A 60 12.57 2.65 -4.42
C ARG A 60 11.72 3.86 -4.77
N LEU A 61 10.43 3.63 -5.02
CA LEU A 61 9.48 4.68 -5.39
C LEU A 61 8.95 5.46 -4.19
N ALA A 62 8.83 4.79 -3.04
CA ALA A 62 8.32 5.38 -1.82
C ALA A 62 8.66 4.58 -0.58
N VAL A 63 8.39 5.17 0.59
CA VAL A 63 8.45 4.51 1.88
C VAL A 63 7.36 5.04 2.82
N TRP A 64 6.64 4.13 3.46
CA TRP A 64 5.90 4.37 4.69
C TRP A 64 6.81 4.32 5.92
N GLU A 65 6.88 5.44 6.65
CA GLU A 65 7.58 5.59 7.92
C GLU A 65 6.57 5.54 9.07
N GLY A 66 6.45 4.39 9.72
CA GLY A 66 5.44 4.16 10.78
C GLY A 66 5.56 5.13 11.98
N ASP A 67 6.78 5.41 12.43
CA ASP A 67 7.03 6.24 13.62
C ASP A 67 6.60 7.70 13.41
N THR A 68 6.86 8.25 12.22
CA THR A 68 6.55 9.63 11.85
C THR A 68 5.21 9.76 11.14
N ARG A 69 4.53 8.63 10.88
CA ARG A 69 3.31 8.52 10.06
C ARG A 69 3.44 9.25 8.72
N THR A 70 4.57 9.06 8.06
CA THR A 70 4.91 9.78 6.82
C THR A 70 5.04 8.82 5.65
N ILE A 71 4.38 9.15 4.55
CA ILE A 71 4.61 8.55 3.23
C ILE A 71 5.54 9.47 2.47
N ARG A 72 6.76 9.02 2.18
CA ARG A 72 7.68 9.74 1.30
C ARG A 72 7.63 9.15 -0.09
N LEU A 73 7.40 9.99 -1.10
CA LEU A 73 7.39 9.63 -2.51
C LEU A 73 8.65 10.20 -3.16
N PHE A 74 9.44 9.35 -3.82
CA PHE A 74 10.64 9.76 -4.53
C PHE A 74 10.26 10.03 -5.99
N MET A 75 10.31 11.29 -6.40
CA MET A 75 9.73 11.74 -7.66
C MET A 75 10.55 11.33 -8.88
N GLN A 76 11.88 11.29 -8.76
CA GLN A 76 12.75 10.85 -9.86
C GLN A 76 12.51 9.37 -10.24
N PRO A 77 12.44 8.40 -9.31
CA PRO A 77 12.06 7.02 -9.62
C PRO A 77 10.65 6.91 -10.23
N VAL A 78 9.67 7.65 -9.70
CA VAL A 78 8.30 7.65 -10.22
C VAL A 78 8.28 8.07 -11.69
N ARG A 79 9.00 9.14 -12.04
CA ARG A 79 9.12 9.62 -13.43
C ARG A 79 9.81 8.63 -14.37
N ARG A 80 10.74 7.81 -13.85
CA ARG A 80 11.41 6.76 -14.65
C ARG A 80 10.49 5.57 -14.93
N GLN A 81 9.57 5.26 -14.01
CA GLN A 81 8.77 4.04 -14.07
C GLN A 81 7.38 4.23 -14.69
N PHE A 82 6.78 5.43 -14.57
CA PHE A 82 5.44 5.71 -15.06
C PHE A 82 5.45 6.72 -16.19
N LEU A 83 4.71 6.43 -17.27
CA LEU A 83 4.54 7.35 -18.41
C LEU A 83 3.77 8.63 -18.03
N GLN A 84 2.84 8.53 -17.09
CA GLN A 84 2.08 9.65 -16.54
C GLN A 84 2.47 9.85 -15.08
N GLU A 85 3.13 10.96 -14.78
CA GLU A 85 3.63 11.26 -13.43
C GLU A 85 2.50 11.26 -12.39
N ASP A 86 1.40 11.97 -12.65
CA ASP A 86 0.26 12.04 -11.73
C ASP A 86 -0.33 10.66 -11.40
N PHE A 87 -0.38 9.76 -12.39
CA PHE A 87 -0.81 8.38 -12.17
C PHE A 87 0.19 7.66 -11.26
N GLY A 88 1.49 7.76 -11.55
CA GLY A 88 2.54 7.14 -10.76
C GLY A 88 2.53 7.60 -9.30
N VAL A 89 2.46 8.91 -9.06
CA VAL A 89 2.40 9.49 -7.70
C VAL A 89 1.17 8.95 -6.95
N ARG A 90 -0.01 8.97 -7.57
CA ARG A 90 -1.23 8.47 -6.94
C ARG A 90 -1.14 6.98 -6.66
N PHE A 91 -0.69 6.18 -7.62
CA PHE A 91 -0.55 4.73 -7.49
C PHE A 91 0.41 4.35 -6.36
N THR A 92 1.59 4.95 -6.35
CA THR A 92 2.60 4.74 -5.32
C THR A 92 2.11 5.21 -3.95
N CYS A 93 1.39 6.32 -3.86
CA CYS A 93 0.77 6.77 -2.62
C CYS A 93 -0.27 5.76 -2.11
N CYS A 94 -1.15 5.26 -2.98
CA CYS A 94 -2.11 4.21 -2.61
C CYS A 94 -1.40 2.95 -2.09
N HIS A 95 -0.29 2.57 -2.71
CA HIS A 95 0.51 1.41 -2.31
C HIS A 95 1.04 1.56 -0.88
N GLU A 96 1.64 2.69 -0.55
CA GLU A 96 2.15 2.94 0.81
C GLU A 96 1.04 3.11 1.85
N ILE A 97 -0.14 3.61 1.45
CA ILE A 97 -1.31 3.65 2.33
C ILE A 97 -1.70 2.24 2.77
N PHE A 98 -1.65 1.24 1.88
CA PHE A 98 -1.91 -0.14 2.28
C PHE A 98 -0.92 -0.58 3.37
N HIS A 99 0.38 -0.32 3.21
CA HIS A 99 1.38 -0.68 4.22
C HIS A 99 1.11 0.01 5.56
N GLY A 100 0.71 1.29 5.54
CA GLY A 100 0.27 1.99 6.74
C GLY A 100 -0.94 1.35 7.41
N LEU A 101 -1.99 1.04 6.64
CA LEU A 101 -3.21 0.41 7.16
C LEU A 101 -2.95 -1.00 7.70
N TYR A 102 -2.11 -1.76 7.00
CA TYR A 102 -1.74 -3.13 7.37
C TYR A 102 -0.88 -3.15 8.65
N ALA A 103 0.09 -2.24 8.76
CA ALA A 103 0.91 -2.09 9.96
C ALA A 103 0.13 -1.61 11.19
N CYS A 104 -0.93 -0.81 10.97
CA CYS A 104 -1.80 -0.30 12.03
C CYS A 104 -3.06 -1.17 12.26
N ALA A 105 -3.12 -2.38 11.68
CA ALA A 105 -4.27 -3.27 11.82
C ALA A 105 -4.52 -3.57 13.31
N GLY A 106 -5.67 -3.11 13.82
CA GLY A 106 -6.05 -3.21 15.23
C GLY A 106 -6.33 -1.89 15.94
N GLY A 107 -5.94 -0.75 15.35
CA GLY A 107 -6.17 0.58 15.95
C GLY A 107 -7.26 1.44 15.30
N LEU A 108 -7.78 1.06 14.11
CA LEU A 108 -8.48 1.99 13.20
C LEU A 108 -9.86 1.51 12.70
N ASP A 109 -10.53 0.59 13.41
CA ASP A 109 -11.72 -0.13 12.89
C ASP A 109 -11.49 -0.73 11.48
N THR A 110 -10.23 -0.95 11.13
CA THR A 110 -9.83 -1.57 9.87
C THR A 110 -10.23 -3.04 9.89
N PRO A 111 -10.69 -3.61 8.76
CA PRO A 111 -10.95 -5.04 8.67
C PRO A 111 -9.72 -5.84 9.12
N PRO A 112 -9.91 -6.96 9.84
CA PRO A 112 -8.79 -7.80 10.25
C PRO A 112 -8.02 -8.26 9.01
N ALA A 113 -6.70 -8.11 9.07
CA ALA A 113 -5.81 -8.49 7.98
C ALA A 113 -5.14 -9.85 8.31
N PRO A 114 -5.06 -10.79 7.36
CA PRO A 114 -4.33 -12.03 7.55
C PRO A 114 -2.82 -11.76 7.71
N ALA A 115 -2.09 -12.70 8.31
CA ALA A 115 -0.64 -12.65 8.36
C ALA A 115 -0.06 -12.94 6.96
N LEU A 116 0.52 -11.92 6.32
CA LEU A 116 1.08 -11.98 4.98
C LEU A 116 2.60 -11.86 5.07
N ASN A 117 3.33 -12.68 4.29
CA ASN A 117 4.76 -12.46 4.11
C ASN A 117 5.02 -11.23 3.23
N LEU A 118 6.28 -10.78 3.12
CA LEU A 118 6.63 -9.57 2.37
C LEU A 118 6.11 -9.59 0.93
N ARG A 119 6.28 -10.71 0.21
CA ARG A 119 5.82 -10.83 -1.18
C ARG A 119 4.30 -10.70 -1.30
N GLU A 120 3.58 -11.29 -0.36
CA GLU A 120 2.12 -11.20 -0.30
C GLU A 120 1.65 -9.79 0.07
N GLN A 121 2.38 -9.08 0.94
CA GLN A 121 2.09 -7.68 1.26
C GLN A 121 2.23 -6.79 0.02
N GLU A 122 3.28 -6.96 -0.80
CA GLU A 122 3.42 -6.22 -2.07
C GLU A 122 2.25 -6.50 -3.03
N GLN A 123 1.80 -7.77 -3.12
CA GLN A 123 0.66 -8.14 -3.96
C GLN A 123 -0.66 -7.55 -3.44
N ALA A 124 -0.84 -7.51 -2.13
CA ALA A 124 -1.99 -6.90 -1.48
C ALA A 124 -1.99 -5.37 -1.64
N ALA A 125 -0.83 -4.74 -1.51
CA ALA A 125 -0.63 -3.31 -1.73
C ALA A 125 -0.92 -2.91 -3.18
N GLU A 126 -0.45 -3.69 -4.15
CA GLU A 126 -0.76 -3.49 -5.56
C GLU A 126 -2.27 -3.65 -5.84
N ALA A 127 -2.90 -4.69 -5.27
CA ALA A 127 -4.34 -4.93 -5.41
C ALA A 127 -5.16 -3.81 -4.76
N PHE A 128 -4.72 -3.29 -3.61
CA PHE A 128 -5.31 -2.14 -2.94
C PHE A 128 -5.20 -0.89 -3.81
N ALA A 129 -4.01 -0.59 -4.35
CA ALA A 129 -3.78 0.59 -5.18
C ALA A 129 -4.65 0.59 -6.44
N ARG A 130 -4.72 -0.56 -7.13
CA ARG A 130 -5.61 -0.73 -8.29
C ARG A 130 -7.08 -0.54 -7.89
N ALA A 131 -7.54 -1.18 -6.82
CA ALA A 131 -8.93 -1.09 -6.39
C ALA A 131 -9.30 0.33 -5.95
N LEU A 132 -8.42 1.05 -5.24
CA LEU A 132 -8.68 2.41 -4.80
C LEU A 132 -8.71 3.39 -5.98
N MET A 133 -7.79 3.27 -6.94
CA MET A 133 -7.69 4.23 -8.05
C MET A 133 -8.81 4.12 -9.10
N PHE A 134 -9.39 2.94 -9.28
CA PHE A 134 -10.40 2.65 -10.31
C PHE A 134 -11.82 2.46 -9.75
N ALA A 135 -12.06 2.92 -8.52
CA ALA A 135 -13.37 2.89 -7.86
C ALA A 135 -14.18 4.17 -8.06
#